data_AF-A0A3D9DJ00-F1
#
_entry.id   AF-A0A3D9DJ00-F1
#
_cell.length_a   1.000
_cell.length_b   1.000
_cell.length_c   1.000
_cell.angle_alpha   90.00
_cell.angle_beta   90.00
_cell.angle_gamma   90.00
#
_symmetry.space_group_name_H-M   'P 1'
#
loop_
_entity.id
_entity.type
_entity.pdbx_description
1 polymer ?
#
loop_
_entity_poly.entity_id
_entity_poly.type
_entity_poly.pdbx_seq_one_letter_code
_entity_poly.pdbx_strand_id
1 'polypeptide(L)'
;MIDRLKKYWIFLLIAVVGINYAGFYLLWKSMGISDALEHVESEQVIRKLKQEDFLYTLFVDAVLILDFSLILLLLFVAGRKIVQLIVKK
;
A
#
# COMPACT_ATOMS: atom_id res chain seq x y z
N MET A 1 -23.85 2.25 8.34
CA MET A 1 -22.62 1.91 7.57
C MET A 1 -21.38 1.91 8.46
N ILE A 2 -21.16 2.97 9.24
CA ILE A 2 -20.10 3.08 10.25
C ILE A 2 -20.15 1.98 11.33
N ASP A 3 -21.34 1.53 11.75
CA ASP A 3 -21.44 0.50 12.81
C ASP A 3 -20.97 -0.88 12.35
N ARG A 4 -21.15 -1.21 11.06
CA ARG A 4 -20.53 -2.41 10.46
C ARG A 4 -19.01 -2.25 10.37
N LEU A 5 -18.54 -1.07 10.00
CA LEU A 5 -17.10 -0.78 9.96
C LEU A 5 -16.44 -0.90 11.33
N LYS A 6 -17.10 -0.43 12.40
CA LYS A 6 -16.64 -0.60 13.79
C LYS A 6 -16.52 -2.07 14.18
N LYS A 7 -17.49 -2.92 13.78
CA LYS A 7 -17.48 -4.36 14.07
C LYS A 7 -16.28 -5.07 13.46
N TYR A 8 -15.85 -4.66 12.26
CA TYR A 8 -14.74 -5.27 11.54
C TYR A 8 -13.44 -4.46 11.59
N TRP A 9 -13.36 -3.44 12.44
CA TRP A 9 -12.22 -2.51 12.46
C TRP A 9 -10.90 -3.22 12.73
N ILE A 10 -10.90 -4.24 13.60
CA ILE A 10 -9.71 -5.06 13.90
C ILE A 10 -9.29 -5.89 12.68
N PHE A 11 -10.23 -6.50 11.96
CA PHE A 11 -9.91 -7.24 10.72
C PHE A 11 -9.36 -6.31 9.64
N LEU A 12 -9.92 -5.11 9.54
CA LEU A 12 -9.43 -4.07 8.63
C LEU A 12 -8.01 -3.64 9.00
N LEU A 13 -7.73 -3.44 10.29
CA LEU A 13 -6.40 -3.11 10.78
C LEU A 13 -5.39 -4.21 10.44
N ILE A 14 -5.72 -5.47 10.69
CA ILE A 14 -4.87 -6.63 10.37
C ILE A 14 -4.62 -6.69 8.85
N ALA A 15 -5.65 -6.48 8.04
CA ALA A 15 -5.52 -6.46 6.59
C ALA A 15 -4.58 -5.33 6.12
N VAL A 16 -4.73 -4.12 6.66
CA VAL A 16 -3.86 -2.98 6.33
C VAL A 16 -2.40 -3.26 6.72
N VAL A 17 -2.17 -3.81 7.91
CA VAL A 17 -0.82 -4.19 8.37
C VAL A 17 -0.23 -5.28 7.47
N GLY A 18 -1.01 -6.30 7.12
CA GLY A 18 -0.55 -7.37 6.24
C GLY A 18 -0.21 -6.89 4.83
N ILE A 19 -1.04 -6.01 4.27
CA ILE A 19 -0.81 -5.39 2.96
C ILE A 19 0.45 -4.52 2.98
N ASN A 20 0.66 -3.73 4.04
CA ASN A 20 1.86 -2.91 4.20
C ASN A 20 3.13 -3.77 4.34
N TYR A 21 3.08 -4.83 5.16
CA TYR A 21 4.20 -5.76 5.29
C TYR A 21 4.53 -6.45 3.96
N ALA A 22 3.51 -6.89 3.22
CA ALA A 22 3.68 -7.47 1.89
C ALA A 22 4.28 -6.47 0.90
N GLY A 23 3.82 -5.21 0.91
CA GLY A 23 4.39 -4.13 0.10
C GLY A 23 5.87 -3.91 0.40
N PHE A 24 6.26 -3.86 1.68
CA PHE A 24 7.66 -3.72 2.08
C PHE A 24 8.53 -4.92 1.65
N TYR A 25 8.02 -6.14 1.81
CA TYR A 25 8.71 -7.35 1.37
C TYR A 25 8.93 -7.35 -0.15
N LEU A 26 7.92 -6.95 -0.93
CA LEU A 26 8.01 -6.90 -2.39
C LEU A 26 8.93 -5.77 -2.87
N LEU A 27 8.95 -4.62 -2.19
CA LEU A 27 9.95 -3.57 -2.41
C LEU A 27 11.37 -4.11 -2.26
N TRP A 28 11.64 -4.80 -1.15
CA TRP A 28 12.95 -5.40 -0.90
C TRP A 28 13.34 -6.40 -1.99
N LYS A 29 12.38 -7.22 -2.44
CA LYS A 29 12.60 -8.20 -3.51
C LYS A 29 12.85 -7.55 -4.87
N SER A 30 12.12 -6.48 -5.20
CA SER A 30 12.33 -5.70 -6.43
C SER A 30 13.75 -5.10 -6.47
N MET A 31 14.24 -4.56 -5.35
CA MET A 31 15.64 -4.08 -5.28
C MET A 31 16.66 -5.18 -5.59
N GLY A 32 16.47 -6.38 -5.05
CA GLY A 32 17.33 -7.53 -5.34
C GLY A 32 17.21 -8.04 -6.79
N ILE A 33 16.05 -7.88 -7.43
CA ILE A 33 15.88 -8.19 -8.86
C ILE A 33 16.61 -7.17 -9.73
N SER A 34 16.58 -5.89 -9.38
CA SER A 34 17.33 -4.84 -10.08
C SER A 34 18.83 -5.13 -10.08
N ASP A 35 19.37 -5.56 -8.95
CA ASP A 35 20.79 -5.95 -8.81
C ASP A 35 21.11 -7.22 -9.64
N ALA A 36 20.22 -8.22 -9.60
CA ALA A 36 20.39 -9.43 -10.42
C ALA A 36 20.30 -9.16 -11.93
N LEU A 37 19.47 -8.19 -12.37
CA LEU A 37 19.36 -7.78 -13.77
C LEU A 37 20.66 -7.17 -14.31
N GLU A 38 21.49 -6.58 -13.46
CA GLU A 38 22.77 -5.98 -13.85
C GLU A 38 23.86 -7.03 -14.14
N HIS A 39 23.70 -8.25 -13.62
CA HIS A 39 24.71 -9.30 -13.68
C HIS A 39 24.32 -10.53 -14.52
N VAL A 40 23.11 -10.56 -15.09
CA VAL A 40 22.60 -11.69 -15.86
C VAL A 40 22.70 -11.43 -17.36
N GLU A 41 23.35 -12.33 -18.10
CA GLU A 41 23.51 -12.24 -19.57
C GLU A 41 22.39 -12.96 -20.36
N SER A 42 21.63 -13.84 -19.73
CA SER A 42 20.60 -14.64 -20.42
C SER A 42 19.32 -13.83 -20.67
N GLU A 43 18.98 -13.61 -21.95
CA GLU A 43 17.76 -12.89 -22.38
C GLU A 43 16.46 -13.48 -21.80
N GLN A 44 16.37 -14.80 -21.68
CA GLN A 44 15.18 -15.45 -21.12
C GLN A 44 15.00 -15.14 -19.63
N VAL A 45 16.11 -15.08 -18.89
CA VAL A 45 16.11 -14.76 -17.46
C VAL A 45 15.83 -13.27 -17.25
N ILE A 46 16.42 -12.39 -18.06
CA ILE A 46 16.14 -10.95 -18.08
C ILE A 46 14.64 -10.68 -18.26
N ARG A 47 14.01 -11.32 -19.26
CA ARG A 47 12.58 -11.10 -19.55
C ARG A 47 11.68 -11.52 -18.39
N LYS A 48 12.00 -12.65 -17.73
CA LYS A 48 11.25 -13.13 -16.56
C LYS A 48 11.41 -12.19 -15.36
N LEU A 49 12.64 -11.79 -15.06
CA LEU A 49 12.95 -10.87 -13.95
C LEU A 49 12.26 -9.51 -14.13
N LYS A 50 12.29 -8.96 -15.36
CA LYS A 50 11.64 -7.69 -15.67
C LYS A 50 10.11 -7.74 -15.50
N GLN A 51 9.49 -8.87 -15.82
CA GLN A 51 8.06 -9.08 -15.60
C GLN A 51 7.72 -9.17 -14.11
N GLU A 52 8.53 -9.89 -13.32
CA GLU A 52 8.35 -9.97 -11.86
C GLU A 52 8.55 -8.60 -11.20
N ASP A 53 9.58 -7.85 -11.59
CA ASP A 53 9.85 -6.51 -11.09
C ASP A 53 8.67 -5.57 -11.36
N PHE A 54 8.16 -5.54 -12.59
CA PHE A 54 6.98 -4.73 -12.94
C PHE A 54 5.76 -5.05 -12.07
N LEU A 55 5.48 -6.33 -11.82
CA LEU A 55 4.36 -6.73 -10.95
C LEU A 55 4.58 -6.30 -9.50
N TYR A 56 5.81 -6.38 -9.00
CA TYR A 56 6.14 -5.95 -7.64
C TYR A 56 6.02 -4.44 -7.50
N THR A 57 6.57 -3.65 -8.44
CA THR A 57 6.41 -2.20 -8.46
C THR A 57 4.94 -1.80 -8.49
N LEU A 58 4.14 -2.41 -9.37
CA LEU A 58 2.70 -2.13 -9.49
C LEU A 58 1.96 -2.43 -8.19
N PHE A 59 2.27 -3.53 -7.52
CA PHE A 59 1.69 -3.85 -6.22
C PHE A 59 2.04 -2.80 -5.18
N VAL A 60 3.31 -2.40 -5.11
CA VAL A 60 3.78 -1.38 -4.16
C VAL A 60 3.12 -0.03 -4.41
N ASP A 61 3.00 0.39 -5.66
CA ASP A 61 2.31 1.63 -6.04
C ASP A 61 0.85 1.61 -5.58
N ALA A 62 0.17 0.47 -5.75
CA ALA A 62 -1.20 0.30 -5.27
C ALA A 62 -1.31 0.41 -3.74
N VAL A 63 -0.35 -0.15 -2.99
CA VAL A 63 -0.27 -0.03 -1.53
C VAL A 63 -0.09 1.44 -1.13
N LEU A 64 0.83 2.16 -1.78
CA LEU A 64 1.06 3.58 -1.50
C LEU A 64 -0.20 4.42 -1.77
N ILE A 65 -0.87 4.20 -2.90
CA ILE A 65 -2.13 4.88 -3.24
C ILE A 65 -3.19 4.61 -2.16
N LEU A 66 -3.31 3.37 -1.68
CA LEU A 66 -4.23 3.01 -0.62
C LEU A 66 -3.92 3.77 0.68
N ASP A 67 -2.65 3.82 1.09
CA ASP A 67 -2.21 4.50 2.31
C ASP A 67 -2.46 6.02 2.23
N PHE A 68 -2.10 6.67 1.11
CA PHE A 68 -2.39 8.09 0.89
C PHE A 68 -3.89 8.39 0.91
N SER A 69 -4.69 7.52 0.28
CA SER A 69 -6.14 7.65 0.28
C SER A 69 -6.72 7.54 1.70
N LEU A 70 -6.17 6.64 2.52
CA LEU A 70 -6.58 6.47 3.91
C LEU A 70 -6.25 7.72 4.75
N ILE A 71 -5.05 8.28 4.57
CA ILE A 71 -4.62 9.52 5.26
C ILE A 71 -5.54 10.69 4.88
N LEU A 72 -5.82 10.89 3.59
CA LEU A 72 -6.72 11.94 3.12
C LEU A 72 -8.14 11.78 3.68
N LEU A 73 -8.65 10.55 3.72
CA LEU A 73 -9.94 10.25 4.33
C LEU A 73 -9.95 10.59 5.83
N LEU A 74 -8.91 10.22 6.57
CA LEU A 74 -8.78 10.53 8.00
C LEU A 74 -8.72 12.04 8.24
N LEU A 75 -7.94 12.79 7.45
CA LEU A 75 -7.87 14.25 7.52
C LEU A 75 -9.25 14.88 7.26
N PHE A 76 -9.95 14.42 6.23
CA PHE A 76 -11.30 14.91 5.92
C PHE A 76 -12.28 14.65 7.07
N VAL A 77 -12.30 13.43 7.62
CA VAL A 77 -13.19 13.08 8.74
C VAL A 77 -12.85 13.88 10.01
N ALA A 78 -11.56 14.05 10.31
CA ALA A 78 -11.08 14.85 11.43
C ALA A 78 -11.48 16.33 11.28
N GLY A 79 -11.20 16.92 10.11
CA GLY A 79 -11.58 18.31 9.79
C GLY A 79 -13.09 18.53 9.90
N ARG A 80 -13.90 17.62 9.35
CA ARG A 80 -15.36 17.68 9.48
C ARG A 80 -15.80 17.66 10.94
N LYS A 81 -15.23 16.80 11.78
CA LYS A 81 -15.54 16.76 13.23
C LYS A 81 -15.17 18.07 13.93
N ILE A 82 -14.00 18.64 13.61
CA ILE A 82 -13.57 19.93 14.18
C ILE A 82 -14.57 21.03 13.80
N VAL A 83 -14.95 21.15 12.53
CA VAL A 83 -15.95 22.12 12.07
C VAL A 83 -17.29 21.93 12.79
N GLN A 84 -17.76 20.70 12.93
CA GLN A 84 -19.00 20.40 13.66
C GLN A 84 -18.94 20.79 15.13
N LEU A 85 -17.79 20.64 15.80
CA LEU A 85 -17.60 21.06 17.18
C LEU A 85 -17.59 22.57 17.34
N ILE A 86 -17.02 23.29 16.36
CA ILE A 86 -16.99 24.75 16.35
C ILE A 86 -18.39 25.32 16.10
N VAL A 87 -19.14 24.75 15.14
CA VAL A 87 -20.49 25.24 14.75
C VAL A 87 -21.58 24.87 15.77
N LYS A 88 -21.38 23.81 16.58
CA LYS A 88 -22.30 23.44 17.67
C LYS A 88 -22.07 24.19 18.98
N LYS A 89 -21.02 25.00 19.06
CA LYS A 89 -20.77 25.94 20.15
C LYS A 89 -21.42 27.28 19.83
#